data_AF-A0A7L3KNX0-F1
#
_entry.id   AF-A0A7L3KNX0-F1
#
_cell.length_a   1.000
_cell.length_b   1.000
_cell.length_c   1.000
_cell.angle_alpha   90.00
_cell.angle_beta   90.00
_cell.angle_gamma   90.00
#
_symmetry.space_group_name_H-M   'P 1'
#
loop_
_entity.id
_entity.type
_entity.pdbx_description
1 polymer ?
#
loop_
_entity_poly.entity_id
_entity_poly.type
_entity_poly.pdbx_seq_one_letter_code
_entity_poly.pdbx_strand_id
1 'polypeptide(L)'
;QVLCLKNARDAHNGYQSLLSEINDPNTKYILRTANRLYGEKTFEFLPSFIELSQKSYHAGLEQLDFIHACEDARNQINGWVEERTEGKIQNLLAEGILNSLTRLVLVNAIYFKGNWE
;
A
#
# COMPACT_ATOMS: atom_id res chain seq x y z
N GLN A 1 22.13 -10.04 -3.34
CA GLN A 1 21.05 -9.12 -2.92
C GLN A 1 19.87 -9.35 -3.87
N VAL A 2 18.66 -9.61 -3.35
CA VAL A 2 17.54 -10.15 -4.17
C VAL A 2 16.83 -9.07 -5.00
N LEU A 3 16.75 -7.82 -4.51
CA LEU A 3 16.02 -6.71 -5.16
C LEU A 3 16.90 -5.79 -6.01
N CYS A 4 18.19 -6.10 -6.19
CA CYS A 4 19.13 -5.31 -7.01
C CYS A 4 19.28 -3.81 -6.66
N LEU A 5 19.04 -3.43 -5.39
CA LEU A 5 19.14 -2.04 -4.92
C LEU A 5 20.56 -1.72 -4.44
N LYS A 6 21.23 -0.73 -5.04
CA LYS A 6 22.60 -0.34 -4.66
C LYS A 6 22.69 0.24 -3.24
N ASN A 7 21.76 1.12 -2.88
CA ASN A 7 21.58 1.62 -1.52
C ASN A 7 20.12 2.03 -1.29
N ALA A 8 19.72 2.09 -0.01
CA ALA A 8 18.32 2.35 0.35
C ALA A 8 17.88 3.78 0.01
N ARG A 9 18.74 4.78 0.20
CA ARG A 9 18.40 6.20 -0.04
C ARG A 9 18.05 6.45 -1.52
N ASP A 10 18.88 5.96 -2.42
CA ASP A 10 18.67 6.10 -3.86
C ASP A 10 17.45 5.28 -4.30
N ALA A 11 17.20 4.13 -3.67
CA ALA A 11 15.99 3.35 -3.92
C ALA A 11 14.72 4.14 -3.55
N HIS A 12 14.66 4.73 -2.35
CA HIS A 12 13.51 5.52 -1.91
C HIS A 12 13.28 6.75 -2.79
N ASN A 13 14.34 7.48 -3.12
CA ASN A 13 14.26 8.65 -3.99
C ASN A 13 13.79 8.27 -5.41
N GLY A 14 14.33 7.17 -5.97
CA GLY A 14 13.93 6.67 -7.28
C GLY A 14 12.46 6.27 -7.31
N TYR A 15 11.97 5.58 -6.27
CA TYR A 15 10.56 5.23 -6.13
C TYR A 15 9.66 6.45 -6.01
N GLN A 16 10.07 7.46 -5.23
CA GLN A 16 9.30 8.69 -5.09
C GLN A 16 9.11 9.38 -6.45
N SER A 17 10.19 9.54 -7.22
CA SER A 17 10.13 10.13 -8.56
C SER A 17 9.25 9.31 -9.50
N LEU A 18 9.42 7.98 -9.51
CA LEU A 18 8.62 7.08 -10.33
C LEU A 18 7.13 7.20 -10.02
N LEU A 19 6.75 7.14 -8.74
CA LEU A 19 5.35 7.25 -8.33
C LEU A 19 4.74 8.61 -8.68
N SER A 20 5.54 9.67 -8.70
CA SER A 20 5.07 11.01 -9.08
C SER A 20 4.80 11.10 -10.58
N GLU A 21 5.65 10.48 -11.40
CA GLU A 21 5.51 10.45 -12.86
C GLU A 21 4.34 9.56 -13.31
N ILE A 22 4.24 8.35 -12.78
CA ILE A 22 3.28 7.36 -13.28
C ILE A 22 1.83 7.59 -12.81
N ASN A 23 1.63 8.37 -11.75
CA ASN A 23 0.29 8.76 -11.28
C ASN A 23 -0.13 10.15 -11.80
N ASP A 24 0.55 10.69 -12.83
CA ASP A 24 0.15 11.96 -13.45
C ASP A 24 -1.27 11.84 -14.05
N PRO A 25 -2.23 12.66 -13.57
CA PRO A 25 -3.61 12.61 -14.04
C PRO A 25 -3.79 13.08 -15.49
N ASN A 26 -2.79 13.70 -16.11
CA ASN A 26 -2.85 14.23 -17.48
C ASN A 26 -2.44 13.19 -18.56
N THR A 27 -2.25 11.93 -18.16
CA THR A 27 -1.87 10.85 -19.08
C THR A 27 -3.05 10.35 -19.92
N LYS A 28 -2.77 9.76 -21.09
CA LYS A 28 -3.80 9.16 -21.97
C LYS A 28 -4.28 7.78 -21.50
N TYR A 29 -3.69 7.28 -20.41
CA TYR A 29 -4.01 5.99 -19.80
C TYR A 29 -4.48 6.23 -18.36
N ILE A 30 -5.11 5.22 -17.77
CA ILE A 30 -5.39 5.20 -16.34
C ILE A 30 -4.32 4.35 -15.69
N LEU A 31 -3.54 4.94 -14.79
CA LEU A 31 -2.65 4.21 -13.90
C LEU A 31 -2.94 4.66 -12.48
N ARG A 32 -3.25 3.69 -11.63
CA ARG A 32 -3.45 3.90 -10.20
C ARG A 32 -2.48 3.03 -9.43
N THR A 33 -1.64 3.66 -8.63
CA THR A 33 -0.89 2.96 -7.59
C THR A 33 -1.51 3.22 -6.23
N ALA A 34 -1.59 2.18 -5.42
CA ALA A 34 -2.16 2.23 -4.09
C ALA A 34 -1.17 1.61 -3.10
N ASN A 35 -0.46 2.48 -2.38
CA ASN A 35 0.40 2.09 -1.27
C ASN A 35 -0.28 2.50 0.04
N ARG A 36 -0.35 1.59 1.00
CA ARG A 36 -0.85 1.91 2.35
C ARG A 36 -0.21 0.99 3.38
N LEU A 37 0.00 1.53 4.56
CA LEU A 37 0.38 0.80 5.75
C LEU A 37 -0.86 0.64 6.63
N TYR A 38 -1.13 -0.57 7.10
CA TYR A 38 -2.16 -0.84 8.09
C TYR A 38 -1.52 -1.36 9.36
N GLY A 39 -1.54 -0.57 10.42
CA GLY A 39 -0.93 -0.89 11.70
C GLY A 39 -1.96 -1.27 12.76
N GLU A 40 -1.58 -2.14 13.69
CA GLU A 40 -2.37 -2.37 14.90
C GLU A 40 -2.48 -1.06 15.70
N LYS A 41 -3.70 -0.65 16.04
CA LYS A 41 -3.98 0.62 16.73
C LYS A 41 -3.30 0.75 18.10
N THR A 42 -3.06 -0.37 18.79
CA THR A 42 -2.36 -0.36 20.09
C THR A 42 -0.83 -0.42 19.96
N PHE A 43 -0.29 -0.49 18.74
CA PHE A 43 1.14 -0.57 18.50
C PHE A 43 1.69 0.80 18.09
N GLU A 44 2.74 1.25 18.78
CA GLU A 44 3.41 2.51 18.45
C GLU A 44 4.47 2.31 17.37
N PHE A 45 4.30 3.01 16.26
CA PHE A 45 5.27 3.06 15.16
C PHE A 45 6.17 4.27 15.30
N LEU A 46 7.43 4.13 14.87
CA LEU A 46 8.36 5.25 14.83
C LEU A 46 7.80 6.34 13.90
N PRO A 47 7.70 7.61 14.36
CA PRO A 47 7.21 8.71 13.52
C PRO A 47 8.02 8.86 12.23
N SER A 48 9.35 8.69 12.31
CA SER A 48 10.25 8.74 11.15
C SER A 48 9.96 7.66 10.11
N PHE A 49 9.50 6.48 10.53
CA PHE A 49 9.10 5.41 9.61
C PHE A 49 7.81 5.79 8.86
N ILE A 50 6.82 6.35 9.55
CA ILE A 50 5.57 6.81 8.95
C ILE A 50 5.84 7.95 7.96
N GLU A 51 6.63 8.94 8.38
CA GLU A 51 6.98 10.10 7.55
C GLU A 51 7.73 9.68 6.27
N LEU A 52 8.73 8.80 6.39
CA LEU A 52 9.48 8.31 5.24
C LEU A 52 8.61 7.48 4.29
N SER A 53 7.67 6.69 4.83
CA SER A 53 6.73 5.89 4.03
C SER A 53 5.75 6.77 3.26
N GLN A 54 5.17 7.77 3.93
CA GLN A 54 4.31 8.76 3.28
C GLN A 54 5.06 9.53 2.20
N LYS A 55 6.28 10.01 2.50
CA LYS A 55 7.06 10.82 1.58
C LYS A 55 7.53 10.04 0.35
N SER A 56 8.08 8.85 0.55
CA SER A 56 8.78 8.12 -0.52
C SER A 56 7.85 7.22 -1.33
N TYR A 57 6.75 6.76 -0.72
CA TYR A 57 5.84 5.79 -1.31
C TYR A 57 4.39 6.27 -1.41
N HIS A 58 4.08 7.48 -0.95
CA HIS A 58 2.70 7.97 -0.77
C HIS A 58 1.86 7.01 0.10
N ALA A 59 2.53 6.30 1.02
CA ALA A 59 1.94 5.26 1.86
C ALA A 59 1.67 5.79 3.26
N GLY A 60 0.42 6.21 3.49
CA GLY A 60 -0.04 6.63 4.81
C GLY A 60 -0.25 5.43 5.74
N LEU A 61 -0.11 5.67 7.06
CA LEU A 61 -0.49 4.70 8.09
C LEU A 61 -1.96 4.87 8.44
N GLU A 62 -2.71 3.78 8.33
CA GLU A 62 -4.06 3.63 8.88
C GLU A 62 -4.00 2.64 10.04
N GLN A 63 -4.63 3.00 11.16
CA GLN A 63 -4.63 2.14 12.35
C GLN A 63 -5.93 1.32 12.41
N LEU A 64 -5.78 0.00 12.50
CA LEU A 64 -6.86 -0.98 12.58
C LEU A 64 -6.73 -1.83 13.85
N ASP A 65 -7.80 -2.53 14.20
CA ASP A 65 -7.83 -3.44 15.36
C ASP A 65 -7.66 -4.90 14.89
N PHE A 66 -6.42 -5.34 14.72
CA PHE A 66 -6.11 -6.73 14.40
C PHE A 66 -6.27 -7.64 15.61
N ILE A 67 -6.03 -7.14 16.83
CA ILE A 67 -6.07 -7.94 18.06
C ILE A 67 -7.50 -8.43 18.36
N HIS A 68 -8.49 -7.55 18.26
CA HIS A 68 -9.87 -7.84 18.66
C HIS A 68 -10.85 -7.91 17.48
N ALA A 69 -10.54 -7.30 16.33
CA ALA A 69 -11.45 -7.21 15.19
C ALA A 69 -10.75 -7.56 13.85
N CYS A 70 -10.02 -8.66 13.85
CA CYS A 70 -9.15 -9.05 12.74
C CYS A 70 -9.87 -9.20 11.39
N GLU A 71 -11.06 -9.80 11.39
CA GLU A 71 -11.86 -9.97 10.17
C GLU A 71 -12.42 -8.64 9.66
N ASP A 72 -12.80 -7.71 10.54
CA ASP A 72 -13.21 -6.37 10.14
C ASP A 72 -12.04 -5.59 9.53
N ALA A 73 -10.85 -5.72 10.12
CA ALA A 73 -9.63 -5.13 9.57
C ALA A 73 -9.28 -5.73 8.19
N ARG A 74 -9.42 -7.06 8.03
CA ARG A 74 -9.24 -7.74 6.74
C ARG A 74 -10.20 -7.21 5.69
N ASN A 75 -11.48 -7.08 6.03
CA ASN A 75 -12.52 -6.56 5.13
C ASN A 75 -12.25 -5.10 4.74
N GLN A 76 -11.81 -4.26 5.66
CA GLN A 76 -11.42 -2.87 5.37
C GLN A 76 -10.24 -2.80 4.39
N ILE A 77 -9.20 -3.61 4.60
CA ILE A 77 -8.06 -3.67 3.68
C ILE A 77 -8.51 -4.13 2.29
N ASN A 78 -9.30 -5.20 2.21
CA ASN A 78 -9.81 -5.72 0.94
C ASN A 78 -10.70 -4.69 0.21
N GLY A 79 -11.62 -4.04 0.91
CA GLY A 79 -12.49 -3.02 0.32
C GLY A 79 -11.71 -1.83 -0.22
N TRP A 80 -10.68 -1.37 0.49
CA TRP A 80 -9.82 -0.30 0.01
C TRP A 80 -9.01 -0.71 -1.23
N VAL A 81 -8.46 -1.93 -1.26
CA VAL A 81 -7.74 -2.45 -2.44
C VAL A 81 -8.67 -2.58 -3.63
N GLU A 82 -9.88 -3.09 -3.41
CA GLU A 82 -10.89 -3.24 -4.45
C GLU A 82 -11.25 -1.88 -5.07
N GLU A 83 -11.52 -0.86 -4.24
CA GLU A 83 -11.79 0.50 -4.70
C GLU A 83 -10.63 1.05 -5.54
N ARG A 84 -9.39 0.90 -5.05
CA ARG A 84 -8.20 1.44 -5.70
C ARG A 84 -7.85 0.76 -7.01
N THR A 85 -8.38 -0.44 -7.22
CA THR A 85 -8.11 -1.27 -8.41
C THR A 85 -9.31 -1.38 -9.33
N GLU A 86 -10.27 -0.45 -9.24
CA GLU A 86 -11.47 -0.42 -10.08
C GLU A 86 -12.25 -1.76 -10.03
N GLY A 87 -12.32 -2.36 -8.84
CA GLY A 87 -13.01 -3.63 -8.61
C GLY A 87 -12.28 -4.87 -9.14
N LYS A 88 -11.02 -4.74 -9.60
CA LYS A 88 -10.30 -5.87 -10.23
C LYS A 88 -9.60 -6.79 -9.25
N ILE A 89 -9.13 -6.25 -8.12
CA ILE A 89 -8.53 -7.06 -7.06
C ILE A 89 -9.51 -7.11 -5.90
N GLN A 90 -10.27 -8.19 -5.85
CA GLN A 90 -11.18 -8.51 -4.76
C GLN A 90 -10.51 -9.52 -3.83
N ASN A 91 -10.79 -9.43 -2.53
CA ASN A 91 -10.30 -10.40 -1.53
C ASN A 91 -8.77 -10.62 -1.59
N LEU A 92 -7.99 -9.53 -1.66
CA LEU A 92 -6.52 -9.60 -1.64
C LEU A 92 -6.01 -10.48 -0.48
N LEU A 93 -6.60 -10.28 0.70
CA LEU A 93 -6.37 -11.08 1.89
C LEU A 93 -7.51 -12.08 2.07
N ALA A 94 -7.18 -13.36 1.89
CA ALA A 94 -8.08 -14.47 2.20
C ALA A 94 -8.36 -14.55 3.72
N GLU A 95 -9.47 -15.19 4.07
CA GLU A 95 -9.83 -15.45 5.47
C GLU A 95 -8.71 -16.19 6.21
N GLY A 96 -8.50 -15.84 7.48
CA GLY A 96 -7.47 -16.45 8.33
C GLY A 96 -6.02 -16.03 8.05
N ILE A 97 -5.75 -15.19 7.03
CA ILE A 97 -4.41 -14.64 6.78
C ILE A 97 -3.98 -13.67 7.88
N LEU A 98 -4.91 -12.86 8.37
CA LEU A 98 -4.68 -11.98 9.50
C LEU A 98 -5.06 -12.68 10.80
N ASN A 99 -4.34 -12.38 11.87
CA ASN A 99 -4.68 -12.85 13.21
C ASN A 99 -4.34 -11.79 14.27
N SER A 100 -4.62 -12.09 15.54
CA SER A 100 -4.39 -11.16 16.65
C SER A 100 -2.92 -10.85 16.94
N LEU A 101 -1.97 -11.57 16.32
CA LEU A 101 -0.54 -11.28 16.38
C LEU A 101 -0.08 -10.34 15.26
N THR A 102 -0.92 -10.06 14.27
CA THR A 102 -0.61 -9.09 13.21
C THR A 102 -0.37 -7.70 13.84
N ARG A 103 0.73 -7.05 13.44
CA ARG A 103 1.06 -5.69 13.87
C ARG A 103 1.11 -4.70 12.73
N LEU A 104 1.55 -5.13 11.55
CA LEU A 104 1.67 -4.27 10.38
C LEU A 104 1.39 -5.08 9.11
N VAL A 105 0.57 -4.54 8.22
CA VAL A 105 0.34 -5.04 6.87
C VAL A 105 0.77 -3.95 5.89
N LEU A 106 1.65 -4.31 4.95
CA LEU A 106 2.08 -3.43 3.87
C LEU A 106 1.35 -3.82 2.60
N VAL A 107 0.60 -2.89 2.02
CA VAL A 107 -0.18 -3.12 0.81
C VAL A 107 0.38 -2.29 -0.32
N ASN A 108 0.65 -2.96 -1.45
CA ASN A 108 0.93 -2.34 -2.74
C ASN A 108 -0.03 -2.96 -3.76
N ALA A 109 -0.83 -2.14 -4.44
CA ALA A 109 -1.67 -2.54 -5.55
C ALA A 109 -1.48 -1.57 -6.73
N ILE A 110 -1.52 -2.11 -7.94
CA ILE A 110 -1.34 -1.36 -9.18
C ILE A 110 -2.44 -1.75 -10.14
N TYR A 111 -3.12 -0.76 -10.72
CA TYR A 111 -4.10 -0.93 -11.77
C TYR A 111 -3.74 -0.06 -12.97
N PHE A 112 -3.68 -0.68 -14.14
CA PHE A 112 -3.39 -0.03 -15.40
C PHE A 112 -4.48 -0.33 -16.44
N LYS A 113 -4.90 0.70 -17.17
CA LYS A 113 -5.79 0.60 -18.33
C LYS A 113 -5.37 1.63 -19.38
N GLY A 114 -4.88 1.15 -20.51
CA GLY A 114 -4.55 1.95 -21.68
C GLY A 114 -5.18 1.36 -22.93
N ASN A 115 -5.41 2.20 -23.94
CA ASN A 115 -5.75 1.73 -25.28
C ASN A 115 -4.47 1.50 -26.07
N TRP A 116 -4.48 0.50 -26.93
CA TRP A 116 -3.43 0.28 -27.91
C TRP A 116 -3.45 1.39 -28.97
N GLU A 117 -2.28 1.69 -29.55
CA GLU A 117 -2.13 2.57 -30.70
C GLU A 117 -2.28 1.80 -32.02
#